data_AF-A0A7U7D1C7-F1
#
_entry.id   AF-A0A7U7D1C7-F1
#
_cell.length_a   1.000
_cell.length_b   1.000
_cell.length_c   1.000
_cell.angle_alpha   90.00
_cell.angle_beta   90.00
_cell.angle_gamma   90.00
#
_symmetry.space_group_name_H-M   'P 1'
#
loop_
_entity.id
_entity.type
_entity.pdbx_description
1 polymer ?
#
loop_
_entity_poly.entity_id
_entity_poly.type
_entity_poly.pdbx_seq_one_letter_code
_entity_poly.pdbx_strand_id
1 'polypeptide(L)'
;MKLHLTLTLAFIASLSFAQSSENIQKVRDKQLKVQNQNQDLDFKRMEEELKVTGKASGPFTYGVFPYPIYDSIQKGGFKGVGTLGNFFGLKLQNKRIVYTSFVENNWNALNSHKVKNKDRVFFTILVLTDFIDDKEYTSSKMNIVSRNFPDVIGQGFVKTSNNRIDFSAFTTLEKEDFAIVNMKLYHLKYGNIILIAPQKDGSLRSMQINNTTDLTSETLKTYVDQLIQQPETVNFFINEKTI
;
A
#
# COMPACT_ATOMS: atom_id res chain seq x y z
N MET A 1 37.34 -20.79 21.01
CA MET A 1 37.16 -20.45 19.58
C MET A 1 35.72 -20.07 19.20
N LYS A 2 34.67 -20.73 19.74
CA LYS A 2 33.27 -20.37 19.43
C LYS A 2 32.82 -19.00 19.96
N LEU A 3 33.30 -18.56 21.13
CA LEU A 3 32.89 -17.31 21.80
C LEU A 3 33.40 -16.04 21.08
N HIS A 4 34.62 -16.06 20.55
CA HIS A 4 35.16 -14.93 19.79
C HIS A 4 34.45 -14.73 18.44
N LEU A 5 34.04 -15.81 17.78
CA LEU A 5 33.27 -15.71 16.53
C LEU A 5 31.88 -15.10 16.76
N THR A 6 31.23 -15.41 17.88
CA THR A 6 29.91 -14.82 18.23
C THR A 6 30.01 -13.34 18.58
N LEU A 7 31.06 -12.92 19.29
CA LEU A 7 31.28 -11.51 19.64
C LEU A 7 31.58 -10.66 18.39
N THR A 8 32.39 -11.18 17.47
CA THR A 8 32.73 -10.46 16.22
C THR A 8 31.53 -10.35 15.28
N LEU A 9 30.69 -11.39 15.15
CA LEU A 9 29.43 -11.31 14.38
C LEU A 9 28.43 -10.32 14.99
N ALA A 10 28.31 -10.28 16.32
CA ALA A 10 27.45 -9.31 16.99
C ALA A 10 27.93 -7.86 16.77
N PHE A 11 29.25 -7.63 16.80
CA PHE A 11 29.83 -6.31 16.57
C PHE A 11 29.64 -5.82 15.12
N ILE A 12 29.88 -6.69 14.12
CA ILE A 12 29.68 -6.36 12.70
C ILE A 12 28.20 -6.10 12.38
N ALA A 13 27.28 -6.88 12.96
CA ALA A 13 25.85 -6.63 12.84
C ALA A 13 25.48 -5.25 13.41
N SER A 14 25.97 -4.91 14.62
CA SER A 14 25.68 -3.62 15.27
C SER A 14 26.16 -2.40 14.48
N LEU A 15 27.34 -2.48 13.84
CA LEU A 15 27.88 -1.42 12.98
C LEU A 15 27.04 -1.24 11.70
N SER A 16 26.57 -2.34 11.12
CA SER A 16 25.74 -2.31 9.90
C SER A 16 24.34 -1.71 10.17
N PHE A 17 23.76 -1.98 11.34
CA PHE A 17 22.50 -1.36 11.78
C PHE A 17 22.64 0.13 12.11
N ALA A 18 23.74 0.53 12.77
CA ALA A 18 24.00 1.94 13.05
C ALA A 18 24.16 2.75 11.75
N GLN A 19 24.93 2.23 10.79
CA GLN A 19 25.17 2.89 9.50
C GLN A 19 23.89 3.01 8.65
N SER A 20 22.99 2.03 8.69
CA SER A 20 21.70 2.12 7.99
C SER A 20 20.76 3.13 8.64
N SER A 21 20.73 3.22 9.98
CA SER A 21 19.93 4.21 10.70
C SER A 21 20.40 5.65 10.46
N GLU A 22 21.71 5.89 10.41
CA GLU A 22 22.28 7.21 10.12
C GLU A 22 21.97 7.65 8.68
N ASN A 23 21.98 6.72 7.73
CA ASN A 23 21.60 7.00 6.34
C ASN A 23 20.11 7.34 6.20
N ILE A 24 19.22 6.63 6.89
CA ILE A 24 17.79 6.94 6.92
C ILE A 24 17.55 8.33 7.52
N GLN A 25 18.21 8.67 8.63
CA GLN A 25 18.09 9.99 9.26
C GLN A 25 18.53 11.11 8.31
N LYS A 26 19.66 10.96 7.61
CA LYS A 26 20.12 11.95 6.61
C LYS A 26 19.10 12.17 5.50
N VAL A 27 18.44 11.11 5.04
CA VAL A 27 17.39 11.21 4.03
C VAL A 27 16.17 11.94 4.58
N ARG A 28 15.74 11.64 5.82
CA ARG A 28 14.65 12.36 6.50
C ARG A 28 14.93 13.84 6.64
N ASP A 29 16.11 14.21 7.15
CA ASP A 29 16.50 15.61 7.32
C ASP A 29 16.46 16.37 6.00
N LYS A 30 16.87 15.71 4.91
CA LYS A 30 16.85 16.28 3.57
C LYS A 30 15.43 16.41 3.01
N GLN A 31 14.59 15.41 3.20
CA GLN A 31 13.18 15.45 2.82
C GLN A 31 12.45 16.59 3.54
N LEU A 32 12.62 16.75 4.86
CA LEU A 32 11.99 17.82 5.63
C LEU A 32 12.42 19.21 5.15
N LYS A 33 13.67 19.37 4.71
CA LYS A 33 14.12 20.62 4.07
C LYS A 33 13.40 20.83 2.75
N VAL A 34 13.43 19.84 1.85
CA VAL A 34 12.81 19.91 0.50
C VAL A 34 11.33 20.25 0.55
N GLN A 35 10.57 19.66 1.48
CA GLN A 35 9.13 19.91 1.63
C GLN A 35 8.78 21.37 1.93
N ASN A 36 9.74 22.16 2.43
CA ASN A 36 9.56 23.56 2.80
C ASN A 36 10.27 24.55 1.84
N GLN A 37 10.74 24.08 0.68
CA GLN A 37 11.53 24.88 -0.27
C GLN A 37 10.87 24.86 -1.66
N ASN A 38 10.39 26.01 -2.13
CA ASN A 38 9.64 26.08 -3.39
C ASN A 38 10.43 25.58 -4.60
N GLN A 39 11.75 25.80 -4.63
CA GLN A 39 12.62 25.36 -5.72
C GLN A 39 12.79 23.84 -5.80
N ASP A 40 12.46 23.11 -4.73
CA ASP A 40 12.57 21.65 -4.66
C ASP A 40 11.22 20.96 -4.85
N LEU A 41 10.19 21.72 -5.28
CA LEU A 41 8.81 21.28 -5.43
C LEU A 41 8.31 21.47 -6.87
N ASP A 42 7.68 20.45 -7.41
CA ASP A 42 7.05 20.46 -8.74
C ASP A 42 5.62 21.03 -8.67
N PHE A 43 5.53 22.36 -8.67
CA PHE A 43 4.27 23.10 -8.71
C PHE A 43 3.55 22.96 -10.06
N LYS A 44 4.29 22.82 -11.16
CA LYS A 44 3.70 22.67 -12.49
C LYS A 44 2.80 21.43 -12.55
N ARG A 45 3.30 20.29 -12.05
CA ARG A 45 2.51 19.05 -11.98
C ARG A 45 1.28 19.21 -11.09
N MET A 46 1.38 19.93 -9.98
CA MET A 46 0.23 20.22 -9.12
C MET A 46 -0.83 21.05 -9.86
N GLU A 47 -0.43 22.13 -10.53
CA GLU A 47 -1.35 22.99 -11.29
C GLU A 47 -2.04 22.24 -12.43
N GLU A 48 -1.30 21.39 -13.15
CA GLU A 48 -1.87 20.51 -14.17
C GLU A 48 -2.88 19.54 -13.58
N GLU A 49 -2.56 18.93 -12.43
CA GLU A 49 -3.49 18.08 -11.73
C GLU A 49 -4.73 18.88 -11.30
N LEU A 50 -4.61 20.07 -10.72
CA LEU A 50 -5.75 20.88 -10.24
C LEU A 50 -6.80 21.19 -11.32
N LYS A 51 -6.40 21.22 -12.60
CA LYS A 51 -7.32 21.44 -13.74
C LYS A 51 -8.23 20.25 -14.03
N VAL A 52 -7.91 19.04 -13.54
CA VAL A 52 -8.70 17.83 -13.79
C VAL A 52 -9.90 17.76 -12.83
N THR A 53 -11.11 17.81 -13.38
CA THR A 53 -12.38 17.67 -12.64
C THR A 53 -12.72 16.19 -12.36
N GLY A 54 -13.47 15.90 -11.28
CA GLY A 54 -14.01 14.54 -11.04
C GLY A 54 -13.05 13.53 -10.39
N LYS A 55 -12.00 14.01 -9.70
CA LYS A 55 -10.90 13.21 -9.11
C LYS A 55 -11.23 12.35 -7.88
N ALA A 56 -12.50 12.13 -7.54
CA ALA A 56 -12.83 11.30 -6.38
C ALA A 56 -12.30 9.88 -6.63
N SER A 57 -11.18 9.55 -5.99
CA SER A 57 -10.41 8.32 -6.16
C SER A 57 -10.13 7.64 -4.83
N GLY A 58 -10.64 8.20 -3.73
CA GLY A 58 -10.48 7.73 -2.37
C GLY A 58 -11.08 8.72 -1.36
N PRO A 59 -10.83 8.51 -0.06
CA PRO A 59 -11.28 9.38 1.02
C PRO A 59 -10.62 10.78 1.04
N PHE A 60 -9.46 10.96 0.41
CA PHE A 60 -8.70 12.22 0.42
C PHE A 60 -8.63 12.86 -0.96
N THR A 61 -8.68 14.19 -0.99
CA THR A 61 -8.56 14.97 -2.22
C THR A 61 -7.19 14.75 -2.88
N TYR A 62 -7.21 14.29 -4.13
CA TYR A 62 -6.00 14.03 -4.89
C TYR A 62 -5.40 15.30 -5.50
N GLY A 63 -4.08 15.46 -5.37
CA GLY A 63 -3.30 16.40 -6.17
C GLY A 63 -3.33 17.86 -5.70
N VAL A 64 -3.53 18.09 -4.39
CA VAL A 64 -3.64 19.45 -3.81
C VAL A 64 -2.32 20.02 -3.30
N PHE A 65 -1.28 19.21 -3.17
CA PHE A 65 0.09 19.64 -2.83
C PHE A 65 1.00 19.52 -4.05
N PRO A 66 2.21 20.08 -4.08
CA PRO A 66 3.24 19.77 -5.08
C PRO A 66 3.96 18.45 -4.77
N TYR A 67 4.63 17.87 -5.77
CA TYR A 67 5.51 16.72 -5.56
C TYR A 67 6.91 17.23 -5.21
N PRO A 68 7.69 16.55 -4.36
CA PRO A 68 9.11 16.84 -4.27
C PRO A 68 9.79 16.48 -5.60
N ILE A 69 10.73 17.30 -6.04
CA ILE A 69 11.68 16.92 -7.09
C ILE A 69 12.53 15.80 -6.51
N TYR A 70 12.29 14.54 -6.88
CA TYR A 70 12.86 13.39 -6.17
C TYR A 70 14.39 13.41 -6.06
N ASP A 71 15.07 13.91 -7.09
CA ASP A 71 16.54 14.02 -7.11
C ASP A 71 17.08 15.06 -6.13
N SER A 72 16.26 16.02 -5.69
CA SER A 72 16.60 16.93 -4.59
C SER A 72 16.75 16.17 -3.28
N ILE A 73 16.10 15.01 -3.10
CA ILE A 73 16.23 14.14 -1.92
C ILE A 73 17.34 13.12 -2.17
N GLN A 74 17.20 12.28 -3.20
CA GLN A 74 18.21 11.27 -3.54
C GLN A 74 18.30 11.14 -5.06
N LYS A 75 19.43 11.53 -5.62
CA LYS A 75 19.68 11.46 -7.07
C LYS A 75 19.51 10.03 -7.58
N GLY A 76 18.62 9.84 -8.56
CA GLY A 76 18.30 8.53 -9.13
C GLY A 76 17.63 7.57 -8.12
N GLY A 77 17.09 8.10 -7.02
CA GLY A 77 16.49 7.32 -5.95
C GLY A 77 15.09 6.82 -6.32
N PHE A 78 14.24 7.65 -6.91
CA PHE A 78 12.87 7.24 -7.22
C PHE A 78 12.80 6.39 -8.49
N LYS A 79 12.20 5.20 -8.39
CA LYS A 79 11.92 4.33 -9.54
C LYS A 79 10.45 3.96 -9.72
N GLY A 80 9.55 4.78 -9.18
CA GLY A 80 8.12 4.56 -9.33
C GLY A 80 7.48 3.78 -8.18
N VAL A 81 6.16 3.83 -8.20
CA VAL A 81 5.20 3.17 -7.33
C VAL A 81 4.05 2.69 -8.22
N GLY A 82 3.28 1.71 -7.76
CA GLY A 82 2.27 1.07 -8.58
C GLY A 82 1.03 0.64 -7.83
N THR A 83 -0.02 0.40 -8.60
CA THR A 83 -1.26 -0.20 -8.13
C THR A 83 -1.51 -1.49 -8.91
N LEU A 84 -1.98 -2.53 -8.23
CA LEU A 84 -2.44 -3.78 -8.83
C LEU A 84 -3.87 -4.04 -8.36
N GLY A 85 -4.63 -4.84 -9.10
CA GLY A 85 -6.00 -5.14 -8.68
C GLY A 85 -6.77 -5.99 -9.68
N ASN A 86 -7.98 -6.36 -9.26
CA ASN A 86 -8.98 -6.95 -10.13
C ASN A 86 -10.35 -6.28 -9.86
N PHE A 87 -10.72 -5.37 -10.76
CA PHE A 87 -11.98 -4.59 -10.70
C PHE A 87 -13.18 -5.34 -11.27
N PHE A 88 -12.93 -6.43 -12.00
CA PHE A 88 -13.97 -7.27 -12.59
C PHE A 88 -14.49 -8.32 -11.61
N GLY A 89 -13.90 -8.40 -10.42
CA GLY A 89 -14.28 -9.32 -9.36
C GLY A 89 -13.82 -10.75 -9.60
N LEU A 90 -13.11 -11.31 -8.63
CA LEU A 90 -12.89 -12.75 -8.51
C LEU A 90 -14.20 -13.41 -8.10
N LYS A 91 -14.53 -14.56 -8.72
CA LYS A 91 -15.72 -15.33 -8.34
C LYS A 91 -15.39 -16.17 -7.11
N LEU A 92 -16.21 -16.05 -6.07
CA LEU A 92 -16.23 -16.97 -4.93
C LEU A 92 -17.67 -17.45 -4.75
N GLN A 93 -17.97 -18.65 -5.26
CA GLN A 93 -19.33 -19.17 -5.37
C GLN A 93 -20.24 -18.17 -6.12
N ASN A 94 -21.37 -17.75 -5.52
CA ASN A 94 -22.29 -16.75 -6.07
C ASN A 94 -21.90 -15.30 -5.72
N LYS A 95 -20.75 -15.09 -5.07
CA LYS A 95 -20.27 -13.77 -4.62
C LYS A 95 -19.07 -13.28 -5.45
N ARG A 96 -18.78 -11.98 -5.36
CA ARG A 96 -17.66 -11.33 -6.08
C ARG A 96 -16.71 -10.65 -5.10
N ILE A 97 -15.42 -10.86 -5.28
CA ILE A 97 -14.37 -10.21 -4.49
C ILE A 97 -13.54 -9.32 -5.41
N VAL A 98 -13.53 -8.02 -5.16
CA VAL A 98 -12.60 -7.07 -5.79
C VAL A 98 -11.36 -6.97 -4.92
N TYR A 99 -10.19 -6.83 -5.53
CA TYR A 99 -8.98 -6.54 -4.77
C TYR A 99 -8.17 -5.40 -5.36
N THR A 100 -7.43 -4.74 -4.48
CA THR A 100 -6.52 -3.63 -4.77
C THR A 100 -5.25 -3.83 -3.96
N SER A 101 -4.09 -3.54 -4.56
CA SER A 101 -2.80 -3.61 -3.89
C SER A 101 -1.92 -2.43 -4.27
N PHE A 102 -1.05 -2.04 -3.34
CA PHE A 102 -0.07 -0.98 -3.52
C PHE A 102 1.34 -1.53 -3.52
N VAL A 103 2.14 -1.01 -4.45
CA VAL A 103 3.47 -1.51 -4.77
C VAL A 103 4.48 -0.39 -4.73
N GLU A 104 5.64 -0.69 -4.15
CA GLU A 104 6.84 0.14 -4.23
C GLU A 104 7.95 -0.60 -4.99
N ASN A 105 8.60 0.09 -5.92
CA ASN A 105 9.72 -0.48 -6.68
C ASN A 105 11.01 -0.43 -5.87
N ASN A 106 12.01 -1.21 -6.28
CA ASN A 106 13.34 -1.15 -5.71
C ASN A 106 14.09 0.13 -6.15
N TRP A 107 14.30 1.02 -5.20
CA TRP A 107 14.94 2.33 -5.29
C TRP A 107 16.44 2.26 -4.98
N ASN A 108 17.07 1.11 -5.26
CA ASN A 108 18.47 0.83 -4.94
C ASN A 108 18.73 0.98 -3.42
N ALA A 109 19.85 1.63 -3.08
CA ALA A 109 20.29 1.84 -1.70
C ALA A 109 19.26 2.57 -0.82
N LEU A 110 18.32 3.33 -1.42
CA LEU A 110 17.35 4.10 -0.65
C LEU A 110 16.34 3.22 0.10
N ASN A 111 15.90 2.10 -0.50
CA ASN A 111 14.90 1.23 0.11
C ASN A 111 15.25 -0.26 0.06
N SER A 112 16.49 -0.63 -0.24
CA SER A 112 16.94 -2.04 -0.30
C SER A 112 16.79 -2.79 1.02
N HIS A 113 16.69 -2.10 2.15
CA HIS A 113 16.37 -2.71 3.44
C HIS A 113 14.92 -3.23 3.49
N LYS A 114 13.99 -2.59 2.76
CA LYS A 114 12.57 -2.99 2.69
C LYS A 114 12.20 -3.73 1.41
N VAL A 115 12.72 -3.36 0.24
CA VAL A 115 12.43 -4.02 -1.05
C VAL A 115 13.60 -4.90 -1.46
N LYS A 116 13.45 -6.22 -1.31
CA LYS A 116 14.51 -7.20 -1.62
C LYS A 116 14.56 -7.62 -3.09
N ASN A 117 13.41 -7.60 -3.75
CA ASN A 117 13.27 -8.00 -5.16
C ASN A 117 13.13 -6.76 -6.06
N LYS A 118 12.55 -6.92 -7.25
CA LYS A 118 12.18 -5.84 -8.17
C LYS A 118 11.24 -4.82 -7.53
N ASP A 119 10.26 -5.32 -6.79
CA ASP A 119 9.25 -4.53 -6.10
C ASP A 119 8.73 -5.27 -4.86
N ARG A 120 7.88 -4.58 -4.11
CA ARG A 120 7.23 -5.10 -2.91
C ARG A 120 5.78 -4.63 -2.88
N VAL A 121 4.86 -5.56 -2.65
CA VAL A 121 3.48 -5.26 -2.29
C VAL A 121 3.44 -4.97 -0.79
N PHE A 122 3.23 -3.72 -0.40
CA PHE A 122 3.18 -3.34 1.02
C PHE A 122 1.75 -3.34 1.58
N PHE A 123 0.73 -3.37 0.72
CA PHE A 123 -0.67 -3.41 1.11
C PHE A 123 -1.52 -4.10 0.06
N THR A 124 -2.49 -4.90 0.51
CA THR A 124 -3.54 -5.50 -0.31
C THR A 124 -4.86 -5.48 0.47
N ILE A 125 -5.96 -5.13 -0.21
CA ILE A 125 -7.31 -5.22 0.33
C ILE A 125 -8.19 -6.05 -0.61
N LEU A 126 -8.92 -7.02 -0.05
CA LEU A 126 -9.94 -7.82 -0.75
C LEU A 126 -11.29 -7.44 -0.16
N VAL A 127 -12.21 -6.98 -0.99
CA VAL A 127 -13.55 -6.53 -0.58
C VAL A 127 -14.60 -7.38 -1.28
N LEU A 128 -15.44 -8.02 -0.47
CA LEU A 128 -16.67 -8.63 -0.98
C LEU A 128 -17.63 -7.54 -1.46
N THR A 129 -18.14 -7.67 -2.68
CA THR A 129 -19.10 -6.73 -3.26
C THR A 129 -20.19 -7.44 -4.04
N ASP A 130 -21.38 -6.86 -4.03
CA ASP A 130 -22.55 -7.20 -4.84
C ASP A 130 -22.74 -6.22 -6.02
N PHE A 131 -21.82 -5.26 -6.20
CA PHE A 131 -21.90 -4.23 -7.23
C PHE A 131 -20.59 -4.12 -8.01
N ILE A 132 -20.67 -4.40 -9.31
CA ILE A 132 -19.60 -4.15 -10.27
C ILE A 132 -20.20 -3.37 -11.44
N ASP A 133 -19.69 -2.17 -11.65
CA ASP A 133 -20.01 -1.33 -12.79
C ASP A 133 -18.97 -1.57 -13.86
N ASP A 134 -19.32 -2.40 -14.83
CA ASP A 134 -18.48 -2.80 -15.95
C ASP A 134 -18.56 -1.84 -17.15
N LYS A 135 -19.37 -0.78 -17.04
CA LYS A 135 -19.56 0.23 -18.10
C LYS A 135 -18.76 1.49 -17.81
N GLU A 136 -18.99 2.10 -16.65
CA GLU A 136 -18.39 3.38 -16.27
C GLU A 136 -17.24 3.21 -15.26
N TYR A 137 -16.96 1.97 -14.84
CA TYR A 137 -15.88 1.61 -13.91
C TYR A 137 -15.90 2.42 -12.60
N THR A 138 -17.10 2.73 -12.11
CA THR A 138 -17.27 3.55 -10.89
C THR A 138 -17.35 2.74 -9.60
N SER A 139 -17.36 1.40 -9.70
CA SER A 139 -17.46 0.49 -8.55
C SER A 139 -16.21 0.48 -7.68
N SER A 140 -15.04 0.84 -8.23
CA SER A 140 -13.82 0.95 -7.45
C SER A 140 -12.84 1.91 -8.11
N LYS A 141 -12.09 2.63 -7.29
CA LYS A 141 -10.98 3.48 -7.74
C LYS A 141 -9.85 3.40 -6.74
N MET A 142 -8.67 3.73 -7.22
CA MET A 142 -7.48 3.89 -6.38
C MET A 142 -6.51 4.85 -7.01
N ASN A 143 -5.59 5.33 -6.19
CA ASN A 143 -4.38 5.98 -6.62
C ASN A 143 -3.27 5.67 -5.63
N ILE A 144 -2.04 5.92 -6.06
CA ILE A 144 -0.85 5.90 -5.23
C ILE A 144 0.00 7.11 -5.56
N VAL A 145 0.52 7.76 -4.53
CA VAL A 145 1.30 8.98 -4.68
C VAL A 145 2.55 8.95 -3.81
N SER A 146 3.61 9.50 -4.36
CA SER A 146 4.91 9.72 -3.72
C SER A 146 5.11 11.19 -3.38
N ARG A 147 4.03 11.91 -3.02
CA ARG A 147 4.11 13.32 -2.57
C ARG A 147 4.88 13.48 -1.27
N ASN A 148 4.92 12.42 -0.48
CA ASN A 148 5.69 12.33 0.74
C ASN A 148 7.01 11.59 0.54
N PHE A 149 7.52 11.47 -0.70
CA PHE A 149 8.71 10.67 -1.00
C PHE A 149 9.84 10.97 -0.01
N PRO A 150 10.53 9.95 0.55
CA PRO A 150 10.42 8.53 0.21
C PRO A 150 9.26 7.75 0.83
N ASP A 151 8.37 8.40 1.57
CA ASP A 151 7.11 7.77 1.98
C ASP A 151 6.12 7.77 0.82
N VAL A 152 5.28 6.74 0.83
CA VAL A 152 4.28 6.52 -0.22
C VAL A 152 2.94 6.33 0.45
N ILE A 153 1.93 6.99 -0.07
CA ILE A 153 0.54 6.81 0.34
C ILE A 153 -0.29 6.42 -0.87
N GLY A 154 -1.03 5.34 -0.73
CA GLY A 154 -2.12 4.99 -1.63
C GLY A 154 -3.46 5.14 -0.94
N GLN A 155 -4.49 5.32 -1.75
CA GLN A 155 -5.86 5.36 -1.28
C GLN A 155 -6.80 4.84 -2.36
N GLY A 156 -8.02 4.51 -1.94
CA GLY A 156 -9.01 3.98 -2.85
C GLY A 156 -10.37 3.84 -2.19
N PHE A 157 -11.30 3.35 -2.99
CA PHE A 157 -12.56 2.85 -2.49
C PHE A 157 -13.05 1.65 -3.29
N VAL A 158 -13.88 0.83 -2.65
CA VAL A 158 -14.73 -0.17 -3.31
C VAL A 158 -16.18 0.10 -2.89
N LYS A 159 -17.08 0.15 -3.87
CA LYS A 159 -18.53 0.28 -3.64
C LYS A 159 -19.18 -1.09 -3.56
N THR A 160 -20.20 -1.18 -2.73
CA THR A 160 -21.26 -2.18 -2.83
C THR A 160 -22.52 -1.48 -3.37
N SER A 161 -23.63 -2.19 -3.50
CA SER A 161 -24.92 -1.61 -3.88
C SER A 161 -25.37 -0.48 -2.94
N ASN A 162 -25.04 -0.60 -1.65
CA ASN A 162 -25.56 0.28 -0.59
C ASN A 162 -24.47 0.90 0.31
N ASN A 163 -23.18 0.67 0.05
CA ASN A 163 -22.09 1.14 0.92
C ASN A 163 -20.83 1.48 0.11
N ARG A 164 -19.91 2.20 0.75
CA ARG A 164 -18.58 2.54 0.22
C ARG A 164 -17.52 2.20 1.27
N ILE A 165 -16.58 1.36 0.86
CA ILE A 165 -15.43 0.97 1.66
C ILE A 165 -14.28 1.87 1.24
N ASP A 166 -13.94 2.84 2.07
CA ASP A 166 -12.84 3.76 1.85
C ASP A 166 -11.58 3.26 2.53
N PHE A 167 -10.46 3.33 1.82
CA PHE A 167 -9.18 2.89 2.37
C PHE A 167 -8.03 3.81 1.99
N SER A 168 -7.02 3.81 2.84
CA SER A 168 -5.70 4.35 2.55
C SER A 168 -4.65 3.48 3.21
N ALA A 169 -3.50 3.33 2.58
CA ALA A 169 -2.36 2.66 3.17
C ALA A 169 -1.09 3.40 2.80
N PHE A 170 -0.15 3.42 3.73
CA PHE A 170 1.11 4.11 3.56
C PHE A 170 2.27 3.28 4.09
N THR A 171 3.40 3.45 3.43
CA THR A 171 4.69 2.89 3.82
C THR A 171 5.68 4.02 4.01
N THR A 172 6.46 3.92 5.07
CA THR A 172 7.52 4.87 5.39
C THR A 172 8.88 4.39 4.88
N LEU A 173 9.87 5.27 4.83
CA LEU A 173 11.25 4.88 4.59
C LEU A 173 11.75 3.90 5.65
N GLU A 174 11.30 4.05 6.89
CA GLU A 174 11.67 3.26 8.06
C GLU A 174 11.08 1.83 8.03
N LYS A 175 10.28 1.50 7.01
CA LYS A 175 9.54 0.23 6.87
C LYS A 175 8.39 0.06 7.88
N GLU A 176 7.85 1.18 8.38
CA GLU A 176 6.58 1.18 9.09
C GLU A 176 5.44 1.32 8.09
N ASP A 177 4.56 0.32 8.07
CA ASP A 177 3.47 0.19 7.12
C ASP A 177 2.12 0.14 7.86
N PHE A 178 1.18 0.94 7.37
CA PHE A 178 -0.15 1.09 7.96
C PHE A 178 -1.23 1.14 6.90
N ALA A 179 -2.43 0.72 7.29
CA ALA A 179 -3.64 0.97 6.53
C ALA A 179 -4.75 1.50 7.43
N ILE A 180 -5.62 2.30 6.84
CA ILE A 180 -6.88 2.75 7.44
C ILE A 180 -7.97 2.28 6.48
N VAL A 181 -8.96 1.55 7.01
CA VAL A 181 -10.16 1.16 6.25
C VAL A 181 -11.38 1.61 7.05
N ASN A 182 -12.17 2.53 6.50
CA ASN A 182 -13.31 3.17 7.17
C ASN A 182 -12.98 3.54 8.63
N MET A 183 -11.89 4.30 8.85
CA MET A 183 -11.39 4.74 10.15
C MET A 183 -10.86 3.67 11.11
N LYS A 184 -10.84 2.39 10.71
CA LYS A 184 -10.14 1.34 11.46
C LYS A 184 -8.67 1.29 11.04
N LEU A 185 -7.76 1.47 12.00
CA LEU A 185 -6.32 1.39 11.81
C LEU A 185 -5.83 -0.07 11.82
N TYR A 186 -4.94 -0.39 10.88
CA TYR A 186 -4.25 -1.66 10.77
C TYR A 186 -2.75 -1.41 10.69
N HIS A 187 -2.01 -2.10 11.54
CA HIS A 187 -0.56 -2.10 11.46
C HIS A 187 -0.12 -3.28 10.61
N LEU A 188 0.42 -3.01 9.43
CA LEU A 188 0.64 -4.03 8.39
C LEU A 188 1.81 -4.98 8.70
N LYS A 189 2.58 -4.71 9.77
CA LYS A 189 3.56 -5.66 10.30
C LYS A 189 2.95 -6.98 10.78
N TYR A 190 1.66 -6.97 11.11
CA TYR A 190 0.90 -8.17 11.51
C TYR A 190 0.16 -8.83 10.33
N GLY A 191 0.40 -8.35 9.11
CA GLY A 191 -0.19 -8.86 7.88
C GLY A 191 -0.55 -7.73 6.93
N ASN A 192 -0.08 -7.83 5.68
CA ASN A 192 -0.28 -6.76 4.70
C ASN A 192 -1.54 -6.95 3.83
N ILE A 193 -2.36 -7.96 4.12
CA ILE A 193 -3.59 -8.28 3.40
C ILE A 193 -4.78 -8.11 4.32
N ILE A 194 -5.75 -7.30 3.90
CA ILE A 194 -6.98 -7.04 4.65
C ILE A 194 -8.17 -7.57 3.86
N LEU A 195 -8.92 -8.48 4.47
CA LEU A 195 -10.20 -8.96 3.96
C LEU A 195 -11.31 -8.13 4.57
N ILE A 196 -12.22 -7.59 3.75
CA ILE A 196 -13.39 -6.84 4.19
C ILE A 196 -14.65 -7.51 3.65
N ALA A 197 -15.53 -7.89 4.57
CA ALA A 197 -16.83 -8.49 4.27
C ALA A 197 -17.95 -7.56 4.76
N PRO A 198 -18.57 -6.76 3.87
CA PRO A 198 -19.75 -5.99 4.20
C PRO A 198 -20.92 -6.90 4.59
N GLN A 199 -21.65 -6.50 5.63
CA GLN A 199 -22.82 -7.22 6.15
C GLN A 199 -24.12 -6.54 5.70
N LYS A 200 -25.22 -7.30 5.68
CA LYS A 200 -26.56 -6.81 5.31
C LYS A 200 -27.08 -5.69 6.23
N ASP A 201 -26.58 -5.60 7.46
CA ASP A 201 -26.93 -4.55 8.42
C ASP A 201 -26.10 -3.26 8.26
N GLY A 202 -25.21 -3.20 7.25
CA GLY A 202 -24.33 -2.07 6.98
C GLY A 202 -22.99 -2.11 7.74
N SER A 203 -22.82 -3.04 8.69
CA SER A 203 -21.55 -3.23 9.39
C SER A 203 -20.49 -3.85 8.48
N LEU A 204 -19.21 -3.70 8.86
CA LEU A 204 -18.08 -4.30 8.16
C LEU A 204 -17.39 -5.33 9.07
N ARG A 205 -17.24 -6.56 8.59
CA ARG A 205 -16.29 -7.51 9.17
C ARG A 205 -14.95 -7.37 8.48
N SER A 206 -13.87 -7.52 9.25
CA SER A 206 -12.50 -7.42 8.77
C SER A 206 -11.64 -8.58 9.26
N MET A 207 -10.74 -9.07 8.42
CA MET A 207 -9.68 -10.01 8.82
C MET A 207 -8.34 -9.55 8.26
N GLN A 208 -7.28 -9.58 9.07
CA GLN A 208 -5.93 -9.25 8.64
C GLN A 208 -5.13 -10.55 8.49
N ILE A 209 -4.65 -10.83 7.29
CA ILE A 209 -3.91 -12.06 6.96
C ILE A 209 -2.42 -11.76 6.98
N ASN A 210 -1.69 -12.53 7.77
CA ASN A 210 -0.24 -12.52 7.78
C ASN A 210 0.30 -13.42 6.66
N ASN A 211 0.83 -12.80 5.61
CA ASN A 211 1.57 -13.50 4.57
C ASN A 211 2.98 -13.82 5.06
N THR A 212 3.37 -15.09 5.00
CA THR A 212 4.71 -15.53 5.39
C THR A 212 5.80 -15.18 4.37
N THR A 213 5.40 -14.66 3.19
CA THR A 213 6.28 -14.41 2.06
C THR A 213 6.10 -12.99 1.55
N ASP A 214 7.19 -12.28 1.28
CA ASP A 214 7.15 -10.97 0.63
C ASP A 214 6.54 -11.08 -0.77
N LEU A 215 5.38 -10.46 -0.96
CA LEU A 215 4.66 -10.45 -2.24
C LEU A 215 5.24 -9.41 -3.19
N THR A 216 5.24 -9.73 -4.48
CA THR A 216 5.71 -8.88 -5.58
C THR A 216 4.60 -8.71 -6.62
N SER A 217 4.80 -7.83 -7.60
CA SER A 217 3.85 -7.71 -8.71
C SER A 217 3.64 -9.01 -9.49
N GLU A 218 4.62 -9.91 -9.46
CA GLU A 218 4.59 -11.20 -10.15
C GLU A 218 3.92 -12.31 -9.32
N THR A 219 4.08 -12.30 -7.99
CA THR A 219 3.56 -13.37 -7.13
C THR A 219 2.16 -13.09 -6.58
N LEU A 220 1.74 -11.82 -6.55
CA LEU A 220 0.48 -11.39 -5.93
C LEU A 220 -0.74 -12.13 -6.47
N LYS A 221 -0.90 -12.22 -7.80
CA LYS A 221 -2.10 -12.81 -8.41
C LYS A 221 -2.26 -14.27 -7.98
N THR A 222 -1.20 -15.06 -8.11
CA THR A 222 -1.21 -16.48 -7.73
C THR A 222 -1.51 -16.65 -6.24
N TYR A 223 -0.93 -15.80 -5.39
CA TYR A 223 -1.21 -15.83 -3.96
C TYR A 223 -2.68 -15.53 -3.66
N VAL A 224 -3.26 -14.47 -4.26
CA VAL A 224 -4.66 -14.10 -4.06
C VAL A 224 -5.59 -15.22 -4.54
N ASP A 225 -5.31 -15.80 -5.71
CA ASP A 225 -6.10 -16.93 -6.26
C ASP A 225 -6.11 -18.13 -5.31
N GLN A 226 -5.00 -18.42 -4.61
CA GLN A 226 -4.92 -19.45 -3.58
C GLN A 226 -5.63 -19.04 -2.29
N LEU A 227 -5.44 -17.81 -1.83
CA LEU A 227 -6.00 -17.28 -0.59
C LEU A 227 -7.53 -17.37 -0.58
N ILE A 228 -8.19 -17.01 -1.69
CA ILE A 228 -9.66 -17.02 -1.78
C ILE A 228 -10.26 -18.43 -1.78
N GLN A 229 -9.44 -19.47 -1.95
CA GLN A 229 -9.88 -20.88 -1.88
C GLN A 229 -9.63 -21.49 -0.49
N GLN A 230 -8.89 -20.81 0.40
CA GLN A 230 -8.62 -21.34 1.74
C GLN A 230 -9.92 -21.40 2.57
N PRO A 231 -10.19 -22.50 3.29
CA PRO A 231 -11.44 -22.66 4.04
C PRO A 231 -11.75 -21.50 4.99
N GLU A 232 -10.74 -20.96 5.67
CA GLU A 232 -10.90 -19.81 6.57
C GLU A 232 -11.36 -18.54 5.82
N THR A 233 -10.73 -18.23 4.68
CA THR A 233 -11.11 -17.12 3.81
C THR A 233 -12.52 -17.31 3.24
N VAL A 234 -12.85 -18.54 2.80
CA VAL A 234 -14.20 -18.85 2.31
C VAL A 234 -15.22 -18.64 3.40
N ASN A 235 -15.00 -19.17 4.61
CA ASN A 235 -15.91 -19.01 5.74
C ASN A 235 -16.05 -17.54 6.20
N PHE A 236 -15.00 -16.75 6.06
CA PHE A 236 -15.05 -15.31 6.35
C PHE A 236 -16.01 -14.58 5.40
N PHE A 237 -15.91 -14.82 4.09
CA PHE A 237 -16.73 -14.14 3.07
C PHE A 237 -18.13 -14.76 2.88
N ILE A 238 -18.26 -16.07 3.03
CA ILE A 238 -19.49 -16.82 2.78
C ILE A 238 -20.18 -17.12 4.10
N ASN A 239 -21.18 -16.31 4.44
CA ASN A 239 -22.11 -16.59 5.53
C ASN A 239 -23.44 -15.88 5.27
N GLU A 240 -24.46 -16.19 6.06
CA GLU A 240 -25.83 -15.67 5.88
C GLU A 240 -25.95 -14.15 6.07
N LYS A 241 -25.00 -13.53 6.78
CA LYS A 241 -25.01 -12.10 7.11
C LYS A 241 -24.31 -11.23 6.07
N THR A 242 -23.45 -11.80 5.23
CA THR A 242 -22.79 -11.05 4.16
C THR A 242 -23.75 -10.73 3.02
N ILE A 243 -23.54 -9.56 2.40
CA ILE A 243 -24.23 -9.16 1.16
C ILE A 243 -24.02 -10.20 0.07
#